data_AF-A0A3D8YXD2-F1
#
_entry.id   AF-A0A3D8YXD2-F1
#
_cell.length_a   1.000
_cell.length_b   1.000
_cell.length_c   1.000
_cell.angle_alpha   90.00
_cell.angle_beta   90.00
_cell.angle_gamma   90.00
#
_symmetry.space_group_name_H-M   'P 1'
#
loop_
_entity.id
_entity.type
_entity.pdbx_description
1 polymer ?
#
loop_
_entity_poly.entity_id
_entity_poly.type
_entity_poly.pdbx_seq_one_letter_code
_entity_poly.pdbx_strand_id
1 'polypeptide(L)'
;MTSMIRSMKSGMSLLLACVLLLGVLAPAVSAATPTWSESIAPKTTKDVNKVWTVTYSDTIDASTVSADNVRVVTESGTPVKTDAIVEGKTILVVPVESYMPGKYLLYVGPGIHSTKGKLQKADIKFSFVVASETEQEGKTQVIQSIKEDSVQIGGQQYTVTPQLKELFSVANQDALKNASVTFTASETQVTEVQDLHLVNGGEQAAERVLQGGEGKITGNLYVESDYYHVSHLAVQGDVLFSEIVTESFTADHLTVEGTVAVPETVQTAVQTFAEYPTTRMTIVFQDSSIAVIEIRRKDTYVQGIGNTQVTSVAIMANSELYFDTNVILPNVKISKGVTYIDLNATIKNVVIESNNDIQITGSGDFENVTVSTNKTVDFSAKGSIGNLNMENGTGTVELGNELNVSNVTLPPGKMANEVISNFEEVKEKI
;
A
#
# COMPACT_ATOMS: atom_id res chain seq x y z
N MET A 1 -97.46 24.34 -35.39
CA MET A 1 -96.27 23.46 -35.28
C MET A 1 -96.80 22.03 -35.25
N THR A 2 -97.36 21.48 -36.33
CA THR A 2 -96.69 21.02 -37.59
C THR A 2 -95.62 19.98 -37.21
N SER A 3 -95.61 18.70 -37.61
CA SER A 3 -96.40 17.89 -38.55
C SER A 3 -95.82 16.45 -38.59
N MET A 4 -96.66 15.46 -38.29
CA MET A 4 -96.89 14.22 -39.07
C MET A 4 -95.76 13.20 -39.48
N ILE A 5 -96.08 11.92 -39.20
CA ILE A 5 -96.24 10.76 -40.16
C ILE A 5 -95.08 9.79 -40.49
N ARG A 6 -95.48 8.50 -40.52
CA ARG A 6 -94.99 7.25 -41.20
C ARG A 6 -93.91 6.44 -40.47
N SER A 7 -94.10 5.17 -40.08
CA SER A 7 -94.70 3.96 -40.72
C SER A 7 -94.00 3.49 -42.00
N MET A 8 -93.28 2.36 -41.90
CA MET A 8 -93.33 1.29 -42.89
C MET A 8 -92.97 -0.07 -42.26
N LYS A 9 -93.80 -1.06 -42.56
CA LYS A 9 -93.74 -2.47 -42.16
C LYS A 9 -92.96 -3.29 -43.21
N SER A 10 -92.60 -4.51 -42.80
CA SER A 10 -92.76 -5.77 -43.57
C SER A 10 -91.71 -6.15 -44.62
N GLY A 11 -90.92 -7.18 -44.30
CA GLY A 11 -91.10 -8.49 -44.95
C GLY A 11 -89.93 -9.06 -45.79
N MET A 12 -89.70 -10.36 -45.60
CA MET A 12 -89.03 -11.32 -46.49
C MET A 12 -87.49 -11.18 -46.62
N SER A 13 -86.66 -12.23 -46.65
CA SER A 13 -86.88 -13.66 -46.81
C SER A 13 -85.63 -14.45 -46.37
N LEU A 14 -85.86 -15.69 -45.98
CA LEU A 14 -84.92 -16.76 -45.63
C LEU A 14 -84.26 -17.36 -46.89
N LEU A 15 -82.93 -17.57 -46.89
CA LEU A 15 -82.16 -18.58 -47.69
C LEU A 15 -80.66 -18.34 -47.46
N LEU A 16 -79.99 -19.05 -46.55
CA LEU A 16 -79.34 -20.36 -46.74
C LEU A 16 -78.48 -20.45 -48.02
N ALA A 17 -77.18 -20.15 -47.89
CA ALA A 17 -76.13 -20.65 -48.77
C ALA A 17 -74.85 -20.86 -47.95
N CYS A 18 -74.54 -22.12 -47.67
CA CYS A 18 -73.26 -22.59 -47.17
C CYS A 18 -72.15 -22.19 -48.14
N VAL A 19 -71.20 -21.36 -47.71
CA VAL A 19 -69.88 -21.25 -48.33
C VAL A 19 -68.85 -21.67 -47.29
N LEU A 20 -68.30 -22.87 -47.50
CA LEU A 20 -67.09 -23.35 -46.86
C LEU A 20 -65.98 -22.30 -47.10
N LEU A 21 -65.55 -21.59 -46.06
CA LEU A 21 -64.20 -21.03 -46.00
C LEU A 21 -63.30 -22.06 -45.30
N LEU A 22 -62.55 -22.82 -46.10
CA LEU A 22 -61.34 -23.49 -45.62
C LEU A 22 -60.33 -22.42 -45.22
N GLY A 23 -60.28 -22.11 -43.92
CA GLY A 23 -59.16 -21.38 -43.33
C GLY A 23 -57.95 -22.30 -43.25
N VAL A 24 -56.96 -22.07 -44.12
CA VAL A 24 -55.63 -22.66 -43.97
C VAL A 24 -54.99 -22.01 -42.73
N LEU A 25 -55.08 -22.67 -41.58
CA LEU A 25 -54.25 -22.37 -40.42
C LEU A 25 -52.81 -22.78 -40.80
N ALA A 26 -52.02 -21.81 -41.24
CA ALA A 26 -50.58 -22.00 -41.25
C ALA A 26 -50.13 -22.24 -39.80
N PRO A 27 -49.36 -23.31 -39.51
CA PRO A 27 -48.80 -23.50 -38.18
C PRO A 27 -47.93 -22.29 -37.86
N ALA A 28 -48.20 -21.61 -36.74
CA ALA A 28 -47.28 -20.65 -36.17
C ALA A 28 -46.00 -21.41 -35.82
N VAL A 29 -44.97 -21.24 -36.66
CA VAL A 29 -43.63 -21.73 -36.37
C VAL A 29 -43.12 -20.90 -35.20
N SER A 30 -43.23 -21.44 -33.98
CA SER A 30 -42.54 -20.89 -32.82
C SER A 30 -41.04 -21.01 -33.11
N ALA A 31 -40.40 -19.91 -33.49
CA ALA A 31 -38.96 -19.85 -33.58
C ALA A 31 -38.39 -20.20 -32.20
N ALA A 32 -37.60 -21.26 -32.11
CA ALA A 32 -36.93 -21.63 -30.87
C ALA A 32 -36.08 -20.44 -30.40
N THR A 33 -36.21 -20.05 -29.12
CA THR A 33 -35.35 -19.03 -28.53
C THR A 33 -33.90 -19.50 -28.63
N PRO A 34 -32.99 -18.71 -29.19
CA PRO A 34 -31.59 -19.11 -29.36
C PRO A 34 -30.98 -19.42 -27.99
N THR A 35 -30.36 -20.60 -27.88
CA THR A 35 -29.60 -21.01 -26.70
C THR A 35 -28.20 -20.44 -26.80
N TRP A 36 -27.91 -19.40 -26.02
CA TRP A 36 -26.60 -18.78 -25.94
C TRP A 36 -25.66 -19.59 -25.06
N SER A 37 -24.47 -19.89 -25.59
CA SER A 37 -23.38 -20.46 -24.80
C SER A 37 -22.50 -19.34 -24.22
N GLU A 38 -22.32 -19.34 -22.90
CA GLU A 38 -21.20 -18.61 -22.28
C GLU A 38 -19.92 -19.37 -22.61
N SER A 39 -19.12 -18.83 -23.51
CA SER A 39 -17.93 -19.52 -24.02
C SER A 39 -16.61 -18.92 -23.57
N ILE A 40 -16.63 -17.80 -22.81
CA ILE A 40 -15.42 -17.05 -22.44
C ILE A 40 -15.59 -16.45 -21.04
N ALA A 41 -14.54 -16.52 -20.22
CA ALA A 41 -14.48 -15.84 -18.93
C ALA A 41 -14.69 -14.32 -19.10
N PRO A 42 -15.33 -13.63 -18.14
CA PRO A 42 -15.50 -12.18 -18.18
C PRO A 42 -14.17 -11.44 -18.33
N LYS A 43 -14.15 -10.32 -19.07
CA LYS A 43 -12.96 -9.44 -19.16
C LYS A 43 -13.24 -8.05 -18.64
N THR A 44 -12.19 -7.34 -18.23
CA THR A 44 -12.23 -5.93 -17.83
C THR A 44 -11.38 -5.10 -18.78
N THR A 45 -11.82 -3.88 -19.09
CA THR A 45 -11.06 -2.91 -19.88
C THR A 45 -11.23 -1.50 -19.31
N LYS A 46 -10.18 -0.67 -19.42
CA LYS A 46 -10.23 0.78 -19.14
C LYS A 46 -10.45 1.61 -20.43
N ASP A 47 -10.41 0.97 -21.60
CA ASP A 47 -10.59 1.64 -22.90
C ASP A 47 -12.08 1.83 -23.20
N VAL A 48 -12.58 3.05 -23.03
CA VAL A 48 -13.99 3.38 -23.31
C VAL A 48 -14.36 3.27 -24.80
N ASN A 49 -13.39 3.17 -25.70
CA ASN A 49 -13.58 2.95 -27.13
C ASN A 49 -13.20 1.53 -27.56
N LYS A 50 -13.19 0.58 -26.61
CA LYS A 50 -12.74 -0.79 -26.85
C LYS A 50 -13.42 -1.44 -28.04
N VAL A 51 -12.63 -1.76 -29.07
CA VAL A 51 -13.07 -2.62 -30.18
C VAL A 51 -12.94 -4.09 -29.77
N TRP A 52 -14.01 -4.86 -29.97
CA TRP A 52 -14.01 -6.29 -29.74
C TRP A 52 -13.80 -7.06 -31.05
N THR A 53 -12.86 -7.99 -31.07
CA THR A 53 -12.58 -8.83 -32.23
C THR A 53 -13.11 -10.24 -32.01
N VAL A 54 -13.95 -10.70 -32.93
CA VAL A 54 -14.48 -12.07 -32.96
C VAL A 54 -13.89 -12.80 -34.15
N THR A 55 -13.18 -13.91 -33.92
CA THR A 55 -12.47 -14.64 -34.97
C THR A 55 -13.12 -16.00 -35.25
N TYR A 56 -13.37 -16.29 -36.52
CA TYR A 56 -13.95 -17.53 -37.01
C TYR A 56 -12.91 -18.41 -37.72
N SER A 57 -13.19 -19.71 -37.84
CA SER A 57 -12.29 -20.66 -38.52
C SER A 57 -12.31 -20.53 -40.05
N ASP A 58 -13.45 -20.15 -40.62
CA ASP A 58 -13.69 -19.93 -42.05
C ASP A 58 -14.01 -18.44 -42.32
N THR A 59 -13.87 -17.99 -43.57
CA THR A 59 -14.23 -16.63 -44.01
C THR A 59 -15.74 -16.41 -43.87
N ILE A 60 -16.13 -15.27 -43.31
CA ILE A 60 -17.51 -14.91 -42.98
C ILE A 60 -18.20 -14.30 -44.19
N ASP A 61 -19.47 -14.65 -44.39
CA ASP A 61 -20.35 -13.94 -45.34
C ASP A 61 -20.87 -12.67 -44.68
N ALA A 62 -20.35 -11.52 -45.11
CA ALA A 62 -20.70 -10.21 -44.56
C ALA A 62 -22.19 -9.88 -44.66
N SER A 63 -22.92 -10.45 -45.63
CA SER A 63 -24.36 -10.23 -45.77
C SER A 63 -25.19 -10.88 -44.65
N THR A 64 -24.56 -11.79 -43.89
CA THR A 64 -25.21 -12.50 -42.77
C THR A 64 -24.94 -11.85 -41.41
N VAL A 65 -24.19 -10.74 -41.36
CA VAL A 65 -23.88 -10.00 -40.13
C VAL A 65 -24.75 -8.75 -40.05
N SER A 66 -25.47 -8.56 -38.95
CA SER A 66 -26.35 -7.42 -38.72
C SER A 66 -26.38 -7.02 -37.24
N ALA A 67 -26.97 -5.86 -36.94
CA ALA A 67 -27.20 -5.42 -35.57
C ALA A 67 -28.13 -6.37 -34.77
N ASP A 68 -28.89 -7.23 -35.44
CA ASP A 68 -29.74 -8.22 -34.78
C ASP A 68 -28.93 -9.39 -34.25
N ASN A 69 -27.82 -9.76 -34.91
CA ASN A 69 -27.02 -10.91 -34.53
C ASN A 69 -25.61 -10.57 -34.03
N VAL A 70 -25.17 -9.32 -34.10
CA VAL A 70 -23.97 -8.84 -33.43
C VAL A 70 -24.32 -7.56 -32.70
N ARG A 71 -24.43 -7.63 -31.37
CA ARG A 71 -24.86 -6.49 -30.55
C ARG A 71 -24.27 -6.49 -29.16
N VAL A 72 -24.07 -5.29 -28.62
CA VAL A 72 -23.71 -5.07 -27.22
C VAL A 72 -24.93 -4.54 -26.47
N VAL A 73 -25.13 -5.02 -25.25
CA VAL A 73 -26.13 -4.49 -24.31
C VAL A 73 -25.51 -4.25 -22.94
N THR A 74 -26.10 -3.35 -22.16
CA THR A 74 -25.78 -3.18 -20.73
C THR A 74 -26.24 -4.39 -19.90
N GLU A 75 -25.84 -4.48 -18.63
CA GLU A 75 -26.36 -5.51 -17.70
C GLU A 75 -27.90 -5.50 -17.57
N SER A 76 -28.54 -4.34 -17.74
CA SER A 76 -30.01 -4.20 -17.76
C SER A 76 -30.66 -4.63 -19.07
N GLY A 77 -29.87 -5.03 -20.08
CA GLY A 77 -30.36 -5.42 -21.41
C GLY A 77 -30.60 -4.26 -22.37
N THR A 78 -30.17 -3.03 -22.03
CA THR A 78 -30.33 -1.86 -22.90
C THR A 78 -29.33 -1.93 -24.06
N PRO A 79 -29.75 -1.82 -25.33
CA PRO A 79 -28.84 -1.84 -26.47
C PRO A 79 -27.83 -0.69 -26.44
N VAL A 80 -26.56 -1.01 -26.73
CA VAL A 80 -25.49 -0.05 -26.99
C VAL A 80 -25.29 0.02 -28.49
N LYS A 81 -25.17 1.24 -29.03
CA LYS A 81 -25.00 1.44 -30.47
C LYS A 81 -23.59 1.03 -30.90
N THR A 82 -23.49 0.00 -31.72
CA THR A 82 -22.22 -0.55 -32.23
C THR A 82 -22.29 -0.83 -33.73
N ASP A 83 -21.18 -0.67 -34.43
CA ASP A 83 -21.00 -1.16 -35.80
C ASP A 83 -20.31 -2.52 -35.80
N ALA A 84 -20.74 -3.41 -36.69
CA ALA A 84 -20.11 -4.72 -36.91
C ALA A 84 -19.43 -4.74 -38.28
N ILE A 85 -18.10 -4.74 -38.29
CA ILE A 85 -17.28 -4.67 -39.51
C ILE A 85 -16.70 -6.05 -39.78
N VAL A 86 -16.95 -6.61 -40.97
CA VAL A 86 -16.47 -7.94 -41.36
C VAL A 86 -15.18 -7.84 -42.17
N GLU A 87 -14.12 -8.47 -41.69
CA GLU A 87 -12.80 -8.51 -42.30
C GLU A 87 -12.32 -9.95 -42.48
N GLY A 88 -12.73 -10.59 -43.58
CA GLY A 88 -12.35 -11.97 -43.87
C GLY A 88 -12.89 -12.96 -42.83
N LYS A 89 -12.08 -13.35 -41.85
CA LYS A 89 -12.45 -14.28 -40.78
C LYS A 89 -12.84 -13.59 -39.47
N THR A 90 -12.80 -12.26 -39.42
CA THR A 90 -13.03 -11.49 -38.20
C THR A 90 -14.25 -10.60 -38.31
N ILE A 91 -14.95 -10.42 -37.19
CA ILE A 91 -15.91 -9.34 -36.98
C ILE A 91 -15.31 -8.39 -35.94
N LEU A 92 -15.20 -7.12 -36.29
CA LEU A 92 -14.87 -6.04 -35.36
C LEU A 92 -16.17 -5.40 -34.87
N VAL A 93 -16.39 -5.41 -33.56
CA VAL A 93 -17.52 -4.74 -32.93
C VAL A 93 -17.02 -3.42 -32.37
N VAL A 94 -17.40 -2.34 -33.03
CA VAL A 94 -16.90 -0.99 -32.77
C VAL A 94 -18.01 -0.18 -32.11
N PRO A 95 -17.80 0.37 -30.89
CA PRO A 95 -18.76 1.30 -30.31
C PRO A 95 -18.92 2.54 -31.19
N VAL A 96 -20.16 2.92 -31.50
CA VAL A 96 -20.45 4.20 -32.20
C VAL A 96 -20.26 5.38 -31.24
N GLU A 97 -20.54 5.15 -29.97
CA GLU A 97 -20.31 6.08 -28.86
C GLU A 97 -19.52 5.35 -27.78
N SER A 98 -18.62 6.07 -27.10
CA SER A 98 -17.80 5.50 -26.02
C SER A 98 -18.68 4.82 -24.97
N TYR A 99 -18.24 3.66 -24.49
CA TYR A 99 -18.92 2.97 -23.40
C TYR A 99 -18.88 3.81 -22.12
N MET A 100 -19.97 3.80 -21.38
CA MET A 100 -19.97 4.30 -20.00
C MET A 100 -19.35 3.24 -19.07
N PRO A 101 -18.76 3.62 -17.93
CA PRO A 101 -18.34 2.65 -16.92
C PRO A 101 -19.50 1.74 -16.49
N GLY A 102 -19.27 0.43 -16.45
CA GLY A 102 -20.31 -0.55 -16.14
C GLY A 102 -20.08 -1.93 -16.76
N LYS A 103 -21.06 -2.82 -16.57
CA LYS A 103 -21.05 -4.19 -17.10
C LYS A 103 -21.86 -4.29 -18.37
N TYR A 104 -21.34 -5.08 -19.30
CA TYR A 104 -21.88 -5.26 -20.65
C TYR A 104 -21.87 -6.71 -21.09
N LEU A 105 -22.71 -7.01 -22.07
CA LEU A 105 -22.84 -8.31 -22.72
C LEU A 105 -22.76 -8.13 -24.23
N LEU A 106 -21.79 -8.78 -24.86
CA LEU A 106 -21.69 -8.90 -26.31
C LEU A 106 -22.35 -10.22 -26.75
N TYR A 107 -23.27 -10.11 -27.70
CA TYR A 107 -23.97 -11.21 -28.34
C TYR A 107 -23.47 -11.37 -29.77
N VAL A 108 -23.15 -12.61 -30.17
CA VAL A 108 -22.73 -12.98 -31.54
C VAL A 108 -23.48 -14.23 -32.01
N GLY A 109 -24.36 -14.06 -32.99
CA GLY A 109 -25.36 -15.03 -33.45
C GLY A 109 -26.80 -14.55 -33.25
N PRO A 110 -27.82 -15.33 -33.62
CA PRO A 110 -27.77 -16.49 -34.51
C PRO A 110 -27.65 -16.10 -36.00
N GLY A 111 -27.37 -17.10 -36.84
CA GLY A 111 -27.52 -16.98 -38.30
C GLY A 111 -26.32 -16.40 -39.07
N ILE A 112 -25.16 -16.27 -38.42
CA ILE A 112 -23.91 -15.93 -39.11
C ILE A 112 -23.39 -17.16 -39.85
N HIS A 113 -23.07 -16.99 -41.14
CA HIS A 113 -22.55 -18.07 -41.99
C HIS A 113 -21.17 -17.72 -42.56
N SER A 114 -20.42 -18.76 -42.89
CA SER A 114 -19.26 -18.61 -43.76
C SER A 114 -19.67 -18.37 -45.21
N THR A 115 -18.74 -17.85 -46.03
CA THR A 115 -18.90 -17.76 -47.50
C THR A 115 -19.11 -19.12 -48.20
N LYS A 116 -18.89 -20.23 -47.48
CA LYS A 116 -19.17 -21.60 -47.92
C LYS A 116 -20.55 -22.10 -47.48
N GLY A 117 -21.39 -21.23 -46.91
CA GLY A 117 -22.74 -21.57 -46.43
C GLY A 117 -22.78 -22.37 -45.12
N LYS A 118 -21.64 -22.60 -44.45
CA LYS A 118 -21.64 -23.27 -43.14
C LYS A 118 -22.12 -22.31 -42.05
N LEU A 119 -23.15 -22.71 -41.31
CA LEU A 119 -23.62 -22.06 -40.09
C LEU A 119 -22.56 -22.10 -38.99
N GLN A 120 -22.54 -21.06 -38.16
CA GLN A 120 -21.78 -21.10 -36.91
C GLN A 120 -22.29 -22.21 -35.98
N LYS A 121 -21.37 -22.84 -35.24
CA LYS A 121 -21.68 -24.01 -34.40
C LYS A 121 -22.44 -23.67 -33.12
N ALA A 122 -22.27 -22.45 -32.60
CA ALA A 122 -22.88 -21.99 -31.38
C ALA A 122 -23.04 -20.48 -31.41
N ASP A 123 -24.11 -19.99 -30.79
CA ASP A 123 -24.29 -18.58 -30.50
C ASP A 123 -23.57 -18.24 -29.20
N ILE A 124 -22.82 -17.14 -29.22
CA ILE A 124 -21.90 -16.79 -28.14
C ILE A 124 -22.40 -15.54 -27.42
N LYS A 125 -22.39 -15.63 -26.09
CA LYS A 125 -22.53 -14.48 -25.20
C LYS A 125 -21.22 -14.29 -24.44
N PHE A 126 -20.75 -13.04 -24.38
CA PHE A 126 -19.50 -12.66 -23.74
C PHE A 126 -19.71 -11.47 -22.79
N SER A 127 -19.31 -11.60 -21.53
CA SER A 127 -19.43 -10.52 -20.53
C SER A 127 -18.16 -9.69 -20.44
N PHE A 128 -18.28 -8.38 -20.34
CA PHE A 128 -17.15 -7.50 -20.03
C PHE A 128 -17.52 -6.33 -19.12
N VAL A 129 -16.51 -5.76 -18.48
CA VAL A 129 -16.63 -4.57 -17.62
C VAL A 129 -15.79 -3.45 -18.21
N VAL A 130 -16.39 -2.26 -18.37
CA VAL A 130 -15.66 -1.02 -18.63
C VAL A 130 -15.47 -0.35 -17.28
N ALA A 131 -14.23 -0.28 -16.81
CA ALA A 131 -13.90 0.39 -15.56
C ALA A 131 -13.97 1.92 -15.73
N SER A 132 -14.30 2.65 -14.65
CA SER A 132 -14.28 4.11 -14.68
C SER A 132 -12.86 4.64 -14.82
N GLU A 133 -12.67 5.66 -15.65
CA GLU A 133 -11.39 6.36 -15.84
C GLU A 133 -11.05 7.32 -14.68
N THR A 134 -11.88 7.33 -13.62
CA THR A 134 -11.70 8.15 -12.40
C THR A 134 -11.02 7.42 -11.25
N GLU A 135 -10.23 6.38 -11.51
CA GLU A 135 -9.21 5.97 -10.55
C GLU A 135 -8.03 6.94 -10.71
N GLN A 136 -7.96 7.96 -9.85
CA GLN A 136 -6.69 8.66 -9.63
C GLN A 136 -5.79 7.66 -8.89
N GLU A 137 -5.12 6.82 -9.66
CA GLU A 137 -4.17 5.84 -9.14
C GLU A 137 -2.80 6.53 -9.01
N GLY A 138 -2.30 6.64 -7.78
CA GLY A 138 -0.87 6.79 -7.52
C GLY A 138 -0.21 8.11 -7.94
N LYS A 139 -0.91 9.25 -7.96
CA LYS A 139 -0.28 10.56 -8.17
C LYS A 139 -0.14 11.32 -6.86
N THR A 140 1.09 11.69 -6.53
CA THR A 140 1.40 12.58 -5.40
C THR A 140 0.87 13.99 -5.68
N GLN A 141 0.05 14.50 -4.77
CA GLN A 141 -0.60 15.80 -4.89
C GLN A 141 -0.55 16.53 -3.54
N VAL A 142 -0.59 17.85 -3.56
CA VAL A 142 -0.57 18.66 -2.32
C VAL A 142 -1.97 18.71 -1.68
N ILE A 143 -2.02 18.57 -0.35
CA ILE A 143 -3.18 18.86 0.48
C ILE A 143 -3.28 20.38 0.68
N GLN A 144 -4.36 20.99 0.17
CA GLN A 144 -4.55 22.44 0.28
C GLN A 144 -5.38 22.84 1.50
N SER A 145 -6.45 22.11 1.81
CA SER A 145 -7.32 22.42 2.93
C SER A 145 -8.09 21.21 3.42
N ILE A 146 -8.47 21.23 4.69
CA ILE A 146 -9.29 20.20 5.34
C ILE A 146 -10.52 20.88 5.94
N LYS A 147 -11.67 20.27 5.76
CA LYS A 147 -12.96 20.63 6.38
C LYS A 147 -13.55 19.37 7.01
N GLU A 148 -14.60 19.54 7.80
CA GLU A 148 -15.18 18.51 8.67
C GLU A 148 -15.31 17.10 8.05
N ASP A 149 -15.75 16.97 6.79
CA ASP A 149 -15.87 15.68 6.08
C ASP A 149 -15.20 15.68 4.70
N SER A 150 -14.33 16.65 4.42
CA SER A 150 -13.71 16.75 3.09
C SER A 150 -12.31 17.31 3.11
N VAL A 151 -11.47 16.80 2.23
CA VAL A 151 -10.11 17.27 1.98
C VAL A 151 -10.01 17.81 0.56
N GLN A 152 -9.31 18.93 0.37
CA GLN A 152 -8.94 19.43 -0.94
C GLN A 152 -7.53 18.98 -1.28
N ILE A 153 -7.40 18.19 -2.35
CA ILE A 153 -6.14 17.63 -2.83
C ILE A 153 -5.99 17.96 -4.32
N GLY A 154 -4.84 18.50 -4.72
CA GLY A 154 -4.60 18.89 -6.11
C GLY A 154 -5.64 19.87 -6.69
N GLY A 155 -6.29 20.67 -5.84
CA GLY A 155 -7.36 21.61 -6.21
C GLY A 155 -8.76 20.99 -6.29
N GLN A 156 -8.91 19.67 -6.24
CA GLN A 156 -10.19 18.97 -6.22
C GLN A 156 -10.62 18.65 -4.78
N GLN A 157 -11.92 18.75 -4.51
CA GLN A 157 -12.49 18.39 -3.21
C GLN A 157 -12.91 16.90 -3.21
N TYR A 158 -12.52 16.19 -2.15
CA TYR A 158 -12.86 14.80 -1.92
C TYR A 158 -13.51 14.63 -0.55
N THR A 159 -14.46 13.70 -0.46
CA THR A 159 -14.85 13.06 0.81
C THR A 159 -13.82 12.01 1.18
N VAL A 160 -13.86 11.50 2.41
CA VAL A 160 -12.94 10.46 2.90
C VAL A 160 -13.72 9.28 3.48
N THR A 161 -13.17 8.07 3.37
CA THR A 161 -13.73 6.89 4.03
C THR A 161 -13.70 7.03 5.56
N PRO A 162 -14.57 6.31 6.31
CA PRO A 162 -14.59 6.37 7.77
C PRO A 162 -13.22 6.19 8.43
N GLN A 163 -12.39 5.28 7.90
CA GLN A 163 -11.06 4.98 8.41
C GLN A 163 -10.09 6.16 8.27
N LEU A 164 -10.28 7.04 7.29
CA LEU A 164 -9.43 8.19 7.02
C LEU A 164 -9.97 9.50 7.61
N LYS A 165 -11.13 9.46 8.30
CA LYS A 165 -11.77 10.67 8.84
C LYS A 165 -10.92 11.39 9.86
N GLU A 166 -10.28 10.66 10.76
CA GLU A 166 -9.46 11.28 11.80
C GLU A 166 -8.16 11.85 11.23
N LEU A 167 -7.51 11.10 10.32
CA LEU A 167 -6.34 11.56 9.58
C LEU A 167 -6.62 12.87 8.81
N PHE A 168 -7.73 12.95 8.08
CA PHE A 168 -8.16 14.17 7.37
C PHE A 168 -9.17 14.99 8.17
N SER A 169 -8.97 15.15 9.48
CA SER A 169 -9.78 16.01 10.32
C SER A 169 -9.24 17.44 10.39
N VAL A 170 -10.09 18.39 10.78
CA VAL A 170 -9.70 19.80 10.97
C VAL A 170 -8.61 19.94 12.05
N ALA A 171 -8.55 19.03 13.02
CA ALA A 171 -7.50 19.00 14.04
C ALA A 171 -6.09 18.80 13.44
N ASN A 172 -5.99 18.09 12.31
CA ASN A 172 -4.74 17.84 11.61
C ASN A 172 -4.43 18.87 10.52
N GLN A 173 -5.28 19.88 10.32
CA GLN A 173 -5.13 20.85 9.22
C GLN A 173 -3.74 21.50 9.23
N ASP A 174 -3.24 21.86 10.40
CA ASP A 174 -1.92 22.47 10.53
C ASP A 174 -0.78 21.47 10.25
N ALA A 175 -0.93 20.21 10.67
CA ALA A 175 0.09 19.18 10.47
C ALA A 175 0.22 18.76 9.01
N LEU A 176 -0.91 18.80 8.30
CA LEU A 176 -1.04 18.45 6.89
C LEU A 176 -0.97 19.67 5.96
N LYS A 177 -0.69 20.86 6.48
CA LYS A 177 -0.58 22.07 5.67
C LYS A 177 0.58 21.93 4.69
N ASN A 178 0.28 22.03 3.39
CA ASN A 178 1.22 21.81 2.28
C ASN A 178 1.82 20.39 2.21
N ALA A 179 1.35 19.46 3.05
CA ALA A 179 1.75 18.06 2.94
C ALA A 179 1.38 17.52 1.57
N SER A 180 2.17 16.60 1.05
CA SER A 180 1.84 15.91 -0.19
C SER A 180 1.39 14.49 0.09
N VAL A 181 0.44 13.99 -0.70
CA VAL A 181 -0.20 12.71 -0.50
C VAL A 181 -0.32 11.98 -1.83
N THR A 182 0.10 10.72 -1.86
CA THR A 182 -0.23 9.76 -2.90
C THR A 182 -1.44 8.98 -2.42
N PHE A 183 -2.53 8.99 -3.16
CA PHE A 183 -3.81 8.41 -2.71
C PHE A 183 -4.55 7.73 -3.86
N THR A 184 -5.46 6.83 -3.49
CA THR A 184 -6.45 6.26 -4.41
C THR A 184 -7.81 6.87 -4.08
N ALA A 185 -8.56 7.25 -5.11
CA ALA A 185 -9.93 7.72 -4.97
C ALA A 185 -10.88 6.96 -5.89
N SER A 186 -12.07 6.66 -5.36
CA SER A 186 -13.22 6.20 -6.13
C SER A 186 -14.16 7.38 -6.32
N GLU A 187 -14.30 7.85 -7.56
CA GLU A 187 -15.04 9.07 -7.92
C GLU A 187 -14.54 10.33 -7.17
N THR A 188 -15.20 10.69 -6.07
CA THR A 188 -14.89 11.85 -5.22
C THR A 188 -14.65 11.48 -3.77
N GLN A 189 -14.34 10.20 -3.50
CA GLN A 189 -14.02 9.71 -2.17
C GLN A 189 -12.59 9.16 -2.15
N VAL A 190 -11.73 9.69 -1.28
CA VAL A 190 -10.43 9.08 -0.97
C VAL A 190 -10.68 7.79 -0.21
N THR A 191 -10.21 6.68 -0.78
CA THR A 191 -10.38 5.34 -0.22
C THR A 191 -9.13 4.81 0.44
N GLU A 192 -7.96 5.34 0.07
CA GLU A 192 -6.66 4.87 0.52
C GLU A 192 -5.63 6.00 0.46
N VAL A 193 -4.75 6.04 1.47
CA VAL A 193 -3.51 6.83 1.44
C VAL A 193 -2.35 5.87 1.22
N GLN A 194 -1.66 6.01 0.09
CA GLN A 194 -0.46 5.26 -0.22
C GLN A 194 0.75 5.91 0.45
N ASP A 195 1.05 7.16 0.16
CA ASP A 195 2.19 7.87 0.76
C ASP A 195 1.76 9.21 1.34
N LEU A 196 2.42 9.64 2.41
CA LEU A 196 2.21 10.95 3.02
C LEU A 196 3.54 11.63 3.34
N HIS A 197 3.73 12.86 2.86
CA HIS A 197 4.90 13.70 3.15
C HIS A 197 4.54 14.84 4.08
N LEU A 198 5.14 14.85 5.26
CA LEU A 198 4.93 15.83 6.32
C LEU A 198 5.99 16.93 6.26
N VAL A 199 5.61 18.14 5.82
CA VAL A 199 6.54 19.24 5.50
C VAL A 199 6.39 20.49 6.38
N ASN A 200 5.37 20.52 7.25
CA ASN A 200 5.02 21.69 8.06
C ASN A 200 5.06 21.35 9.55
N GLY A 201 6.29 21.13 10.04
CA GLY A 201 6.59 20.80 11.41
C GLY A 201 6.20 21.87 12.43
N GLY A 202 6.57 21.59 13.68
CA GLY A 202 6.33 22.46 14.82
C GLY A 202 7.58 23.22 15.26
N GLU A 203 7.59 23.60 16.52
CA GLU A 203 8.74 24.13 17.24
C GLU A 203 8.88 23.39 18.58
N GLN A 204 10.03 23.50 19.26
CA GLN A 204 10.29 22.79 20.52
C GLN A 204 9.21 22.98 21.59
N ALA A 205 8.64 24.19 21.69
CA ALA A 205 7.59 24.50 22.66
C ALA A 205 6.16 24.16 22.17
N ALA A 206 6.01 23.80 20.90
CA ALA A 206 4.74 23.59 20.23
C ALA A 206 4.91 22.61 19.06
N GLU A 207 4.99 21.32 19.40
CA GLU A 207 5.04 20.24 18.42
C GLU A 207 3.80 20.24 17.53
N ARG A 208 3.99 19.80 16.29
CA ARG A 208 2.92 19.65 15.33
C ARG A 208 2.30 18.26 15.46
N VAL A 209 1.06 18.24 15.91
CA VAL A 209 0.34 17.00 16.19
C VAL A 209 -0.40 16.48 14.94
N LEU A 210 -0.15 15.23 14.57
CA LEU A 210 -0.90 14.47 13.57
C LEU A 210 -1.60 13.28 14.25
N GLN A 211 -2.93 13.33 14.34
CA GLN A 211 -3.77 12.25 14.87
C GLN A 211 -4.23 11.32 13.73
N GLY A 212 -3.72 10.09 13.69
CA GLY A 212 -4.12 9.11 12.68
C GLY A 212 -5.49 8.47 12.94
N GLY A 213 -5.83 8.22 14.21
CA GLY A 213 -7.02 7.48 14.60
C GLY A 213 -6.99 6.01 14.17
N GLU A 214 -7.98 5.61 13.37
CA GLU A 214 -7.99 4.33 12.64
C GLU A 214 -7.30 4.43 11.26
N GLY A 215 -6.68 5.57 10.97
CA GLY A 215 -6.03 5.88 9.71
C GLY A 215 -4.85 4.95 9.43
N LYS A 216 -4.72 4.59 8.15
CA LYS A 216 -3.67 3.72 7.66
C LYS A 216 -3.04 4.26 6.39
N ILE A 217 -1.72 4.25 6.35
CA ILE A 217 -0.89 4.54 5.18
C ILE A 217 -0.39 3.19 4.64
N THR A 218 -0.73 2.85 3.40
CA THR A 218 -0.39 1.54 2.81
C THR A 218 1.00 1.49 2.19
N GLY A 219 1.59 2.64 1.90
CA GLY A 219 3.00 2.84 1.58
C GLY A 219 3.72 3.56 2.72
N ASN A 220 4.40 4.67 2.42
CA ASN A 220 5.38 5.27 3.32
C ASN A 220 4.91 6.60 3.94
N LEU A 221 5.42 6.86 5.14
CA LEU A 221 5.34 8.17 5.80
C LEU A 221 6.70 8.86 5.68
N TYR A 222 6.76 9.99 4.99
CA TYR A 222 7.97 10.81 4.88
C TYR A 222 7.90 11.95 5.88
N VAL A 223 8.91 12.06 6.74
CA VAL A 223 9.05 13.13 7.73
C VAL A 223 10.08 14.13 7.21
N GLU A 224 9.59 15.31 6.83
CA GLU A 224 10.34 16.37 6.13
C GLU A 224 10.33 17.69 6.90
N SER A 225 10.10 17.63 8.21
CA SER A 225 10.21 18.78 9.10
C SER A 225 10.40 18.33 10.54
N ASP A 226 10.90 19.23 11.39
CA ASP A 226 11.14 18.97 12.80
C ASP A 226 9.87 19.10 13.66
N TYR A 227 9.94 18.56 14.87
CA TYR A 227 8.94 18.74 15.93
C TYR A 227 7.54 18.23 15.52
N TYR A 228 7.48 17.07 14.88
CA TYR A 228 6.23 16.34 14.68
C TYR A 228 5.94 15.41 15.86
N HIS A 229 4.68 15.40 16.29
CA HIS A 229 4.09 14.40 17.17
C HIS A 229 3.06 13.60 16.37
N VAL A 230 3.35 12.33 16.08
CA VAL A 230 2.42 11.45 15.36
C VAL A 230 1.77 10.50 16.34
N SER A 231 0.44 10.42 16.34
CA SER A 231 -0.25 9.52 17.26
C SER A 231 -1.37 8.72 16.65
N HIS A 232 -1.51 7.47 17.11
CA HIS A 232 -2.53 6.51 16.64
C HIS A 232 -2.53 6.37 15.12
N LEU A 233 -1.38 6.03 14.53
CA LEU A 233 -1.26 5.89 13.07
C LEU A 233 -0.66 4.53 12.73
N ALA A 234 -1.17 3.89 11.67
CA ALA A 234 -0.58 2.69 11.09
C ALA A 234 0.08 3.00 9.74
N VAL A 235 1.33 2.55 9.58
CA VAL A 235 2.13 2.65 8.35
C VAL A 235 2.57 1.25 7.95
N GLN A 236 2.16 0.79 6.76
CA GLN A 236 2.57 -0.55 6.28
C GLN A 236 3.97 -0.56 5.66
N GLY A 237 4.34 0.54 5.02
CA GLY A 237 5.68 0.72 4.52
C GLY A 237 6.60 1.28 5.59
N ASP A 238 7.43 2.20 5.16
CA ASP A 238 8.51 2.77 5.95
C ASP A 238 8.12 4.14 6.51
N VAL A 239 8.74 4.51 7.64
CA VAL A 239 8.82 5.90 8.10
C VAL A 239 10.20 6.42 7.70
N LEU A 240 10.24 7.38 6.79
CA LEU A 240 11.46 7.86 6.17
C LEU A 240 11.74 9.30 6.60
N PHE A 241 12.78 9.49 7.40
CA PHE A 241 13.25 10.84 7.72
C PHE A 241 14.04 11.40 6.57
N SER A 242 13.79 12.65 6.21
CA SER A 242 14.67 13.39 5.30
C SER A 242 15.88 13.96 6.04
N GLU A 243 16.89 14.37 5.28
CA GLU A 243 18.12 14.96 5.83
C GLU A 243 17.89 16.31 6.54
N ILE A 244 16.77 16.99 6.26
CA ILE A 244 16.44 18.30 6.83
C ILE A 244 15.84 18.23 8.23
N VAL A 245 15.39 17.05 8.68
CA VAL A 245 14.93 16.86 10.07
C VAL A 245 16.17 16.77 10.93
N THR A 246 16.37 17.68 11.87
CA THR A 246 17.61 17.78 12.66
C THR A 246 17.40 17.74 14.17
N GLU A 247 16.17 17.95 14.64
CA GLU A 247 15.89 18.20 16.06
C GLU A 247 15.07 17.08 16.70
N SER A 248 13.78 16.95 16.36
CA SER A 248 12.93 15.98 17.05
C SER A 248 11.77 15.41 16.24
N PHE A 249 11.40 14.19 16.60
CA PHE A 249 10.18 13.51 16.21
C PHE A 249 9.69 12.66 17.38
N THR A 250 8.42 12.77 17.71
CA THR A 250 7.78 11.98 18.75
C THR A 250 6.61 11.20 18.17
N ALA A 251 6.40 9.99 18.69
CA ALA A 251 5.32 9.12 18.26
C ALA A 251 4.67 8.39 19.44
N ASP A 252 3.35 8.35 19.45
CA ASP A 252 2.52 7.69 20.45
C ASP A 252 1.55 6.71 19.78
N HIS A 253 1.57 5.43 20.14
CA HIS A 253 0.74 4.41 19.46
C HIS A 253 0.95 4.34 17.94
N LEU A 254 2.18 4.57 17.46
CA LEU A 254 2.54 4.41 16.06
C LEU A 254 2.81 2.93 15.75
N THR A 255 2.23 2.42 14.66
CA THR A 255 2.56 1.09 14.12
C THR A 255 3.28 1.24 12.79
N VAL A 256 4.47 0.64 12.66
CA VAL A 256 5.27 0.61 11.42
C VAL A 256 5.61 -0.84 11.08
N GLU A 257 5.01 -1.38 10.01
CA GLU A 257 5.28 -2.74 9.54
C GLU A 257 6.63 -2.84 8.80
N GLY A 258 7.13 -1.73 8.25
CA GLY A 258 8.44 -1.61 7.60
C GLY A 258 9.52 -1.02 8.50
N THR A 259 10.33 -0.13 7.92
CA THR A 259 11.52 0.44 8.54
C THR A 259 11.31 1.89 8.93
N VAL A 260 11.69 2.25 10.15
CA VAL A 260 11.99 3.63 10.53
C VAL A 260 13.43 3.92 10.12
N ALA A 261 13.63 4.64 9.02
CA ALA A 261 14.94 4.91 8.46
C ALA A 261 15.41 6.34 8.76
N VAL A 262 16.56 6.45 9.43
CA VAL A 262 17.24 7.72 9.75
C VAL A 262 18.50 7.83 8.89
N PRO A 263 18.39 8.41 7.68
CA PRO A 263 19.49 8.43 6.72
C PRO A 263 20.62 9.37 7.17
N GLU A 264 21.82 9.11 6.66
CA GLU A 264 22.95 10.02 6.80
C GLU A 264 22.60 11.40 6.21
N THR A 265 23.04 12.47 6.87
CA THR A 265 22.95 13.83 6.32
C THR A 265 24.11 14.08 5.36
N VAL A 266 23.87 14.73 4.22
CA VAL A 266 24.95 15.28 3.39
C VAL A 266 25.61 16.45 4.13
N GLN A 267 26.63 16.18 4.94
CA GLN A 267 27.44 17.24 5.55
C GLN A 267 28.24 17.97 4.46
N THR A 268 27.89 19.22 4.19
CA THR A 268 28.60 20.09 3.22
C THR A 268 29.75 20.90 3.85
N ALA A 269 30.05 20.71 5.13
CA ALA A 269 31.12 21.45 5.80
C ALA A 269 32.07 20.52 6.55
N VAL A 270 33.37 20.78 6.40
CA VAL A 270 34.45 20.16 7.17
C VAL A 270 34.30 20.60 8.63
N GLN A 271 33.61 19.81 9.44
CA GLN A 271 33.59 19.97 10.90
C GLN A 271 34.96 19.55 11.43
N THR A 272 35.66 20.48 12.08
CA THR A 272 36.87 20.18 12.85
C THR A 272 36.51 19.32 14.05
N PHE A 273 37.23 18.21 14.25
CA PHE A 273 37.12 17.31 15.40
C PHE A 273 37.38 18.06 16.71
N ALA A 274 36.36 18.52 17.44
CA ALA A 274 36.51 18.92 18.84
C ALA A 274 35.22 19.12 19.64
N GLU A 275 34.05 19.29 19.03
CA GLU A 275 32.84 19.64 19.78
C GLU A 275 31.77 18.56 19.62
N TYR A 276 31.32 17.98 20.74
CA TYR A 276 30.08 17.22 20.76
C TYR A 276 28.97 18.16 20.26
N PRO A 277 28.16 17.75 19.28
CA PRO A 277 27.14 18.65 18.77
C PRO A 277 26.18 19.00 19.90
N THR A 278 25.91 20.30 20.07
CA THR A 278 24.98 20.81 21.08
C THR A 278 23.51 20.45 20.76
N THR A 279 23.26 19.95 19.57
CA THR A 279 21.94 19.56 19.03
C THR A 279 22.05 18.15 18.45
N ARG A 280 21.19 17.24 18.92
CA ARG A 280 21.12 15.85 18.46
C ARG A 280 19.70 15.54 18.02
N MET A 281 19.56 14.78 16.94
CA MET A 281 18.23 14.37 16.47
C MET A 281 17.64 13.41 17.50
N THR A 282 16.46 13.74 18.04
CA THR A 282 15.77 12.96 19.07
C THR A 282 14.53 12.31 18.50
N ILE A 283 14.46 10.99 18.57
CA ILE A 283 13.32 10.20 18.11
C ILE A 283 12.73 9.46 19.31
N VAL A 284 11.47 9.73 19.65
CA VAL A 284 10.80 9.11 20.79
C VAL A 284 9.62 8.27 20.32
N PHE A 285 9.59 7.01 20.74
CA PHE A 285 8.48 6.08 20.55
C PHE A 285 7.86 5.76 21.92
N GLN A 286 6.59 6.06 22.06
CA GLN A 286 5.77 5.68 23.21
C GLN A 286 4.67 4.72 22.76
N ASP A 287 4.50 3.61 23.47
CA ASP A 287 3.44 2.62 23.23
C ASP A 287 3.32 2.18 21.75
N SER A 288 4.45 2.16 21.03
CA SER A 288 4.49 2.00 19.57
C SER A 288 4.98 0.61 19.14
N SER A 289 4.61 0.15 17.95
CA SER A 289 5.05 -1.14 17.40
C SER A 289 5.84 -0.92 16.11
N ILE A 290 7.16 -1.14 16.16
CA ILE A 290 8.09 -0.87 15.07
C ILE A 290 8.76 -2.17 14.62
N ALA A 291 8.69 -2.51 13.34
CA ALA A 291 9.41 -3.70 12.86
C ALA A 291 10.93 -3.47 12.87
N VAL A 292 11.42 -2.45 12.17
CA VAL A 292 12.86 -2.16 12.08
C VAL A 292 13.16 -0.70 12.36
N ILE A 293 14.20 -0.43 13.15
CA ILE A 293 14.82 0.90 13.25
C ILE A 293 16.20 0.83 12.57
N GLU A 294 16.46 1.71 11.61
CA GLU A 294 17.75 1.81 10.92
C GLU A 294 18.36 3.20 11.12
N ILE A 295 19.54 3.25 11.75
CA ILE A 295 20.23 4.49 12.12
C ILE A 295 21.51 4.61 11.30
N ARG A 296 21.51 5.49 10.31
CA ARG A 296 22.70 5.84 9.49
C ARG A 296 23.24 7.23 9.79
N ARG A 297 22.50 8.03 10.55
CA ARG A 297 22.89 9.38 10.95
C ARG A 297 23.65 9.37 12.27
N LYS A 298 24.76 10.09 12.32
CA LYS A 298 25.49 10.37 13.57
C LYS A 298 24.66 11.25 14.50
N ASP A 299 24.93 11.15 15.79
CA ASP A 299 24.36 12.01 16.81
C ASP A 299 22.82 11.91 16.84
N THR A 300 22.34 10.68 16.70
CA THR A 300 20.91 10.33 16.81
C THR A 300 20.66 9.72 18.19
N TYR A 301 19.68 10.27 18.90
CA TYR A 301 19.14 9.71 20.13
C TYR A 301 17.79 9.05 19.85
N VAL A 302 17.66 7.77 20.15
CA VAL A 302 16.41 7.02 20.00
C VAL A 302 15.92 6.54 21.36
N GLN A 303 14.67 6.84 21.67
CA GLN A 303 14.01 6.44 22.90
C GLN A 303 12.79 5.57 22.64
N GLY A 304 12.66 4.45 23.35
CA GLY A 304 11.46 3.62 23.36
C GLY A 304 10.93 3.39 24.77
N ILE A 305 9.73 3.87 25.04
CA ILE A 305 9.12 3.88 26.39
C ILE A 305 7.74 3.25 26.41
N GLY A 306 7.23 2.96 27.61
CA GLY A 306 5.90 2.36 27.79
C GLY A 306 5.85 0.94 27.22
N ASN A 307 4.81 0.62 26.44
CA ASN A 307 4.63 -0.70 25.82
C ASN A 307 5.26 -0.79 24.42
N THR A 308 6.26 0.03 24.13
CA THR A 308 6.92 0.03 22.83
C THR A 308 7.52 -1.34 22.52
N GLN A 309 7.35 -1.80 21.29
CA GLN A 309 7.88 -3.05 20.75
C GLN A 309 8.71 -2.75 19.51
N VAL A 310 9.93 -3.26 19.46
CA VAL A 310 10.82 -3.14 18.31
C VAL A 310 11.32 -4.53 17.95
N THR A 311 11.23 -4.96 16.69
CA THR A 311 11.70 -6.31 16.31
C THR A 311 13.20 -6.35 16.05
N SER A 312 13.77 -5.30 15.45
CA SER A 312 15.19 -5.21 15.13
C SER A 312 15.68 -3.76 15.11
N VAL A 313 16.91 -3.55 15.55
CA VAL A 313 17.61 -2.26 15.42
C VAL A 313 18.94 -2.46 14.68
N ALA A 314 19.15 -1.70 13.61
CA ALA A 314 20.38 -1.68 12.83
C ALA A 314 21.08 -0.33 13.01
N ILE A 315 22.29 -0.36 13.57
CA ILE A 315 23.08 0.82 13.90
C ILE A 315 24.29 0.87 12.96
N MET A 316 24.39 1.95 12.19
CA MET A 316 25.44 2.17 11.19
C MET A 316 26.18 3.50 11.41
N ALA A 317 25.81 4.25 12.45
CA ALA A 317 26.46 5.48 12.88
C ALA A 317 26.44 5.64 14.40
N ASN A 318 27.32 6.49 14.92
CA ASN A 318 27.40 6.78 16.35
C ASN A 318 26.06 7.34 16.84
N SER A 319 25.52 6.73 17.88
CA SER A 319 24.17 6.99 18.35
C SER A 319 24.00 6.65 19.82
N GLU A 320 22.92 7.14 20.38
CA GLU A 320 22.51 6.88 21.76
C GLU A 320 21.12 6.25 21.75
N LEU A 321 20.96 5.13 22.43
CA LEU A 321 19.71 4.39 22.50
C LEU A 321 19.30 4.25 23.96
N TYR A 322 18.05 4.57 24.26
CA TYR A 322 17.44 4.38 25.56
C TYR A 322 16.10 3.66 25.42
N PHE A 323 15.97 2.49 26.02
CA PHE A 323 14.72 1.75 26.07
C PHE A 323 14.39 1.43 27.52
N ASP A 324 13.14 1.65 27.91
CA ASP A 324 12.69 1.29 29.26
C ASP A 324 12.95 -0.20 29.52
N THR A 325 13.15 -0.57 30.79
CA THR A 325 13.52 -1.95 31.15
C THR A 325 12.50 -3.02 30.74
N ASN A 326 11.24 -2.63 30.53
CA ASN A 326 10.18 -3.52 30.04
C ASN A 326 10.14 -3.62 28.50
N VAL A 327 10.84 -2.75 27.78
CA VAL A 327 10.99 -2.79 26.32
C VAL A 327 12.22 -3.63 25.97
N ILE A 328 11.98 -4.89 25.59
CA ILE A 328 13.05 -5.85 25.27
C ILE A 328 13.34 -5.80 23.78
N LEU A 329 14.57 -5.46 23.40
CA LEU A 329 15.03 -5.49 22.01
C LEU A 329 15.44 -6.93 21.63
N PRO A 330 14.78 -7.59 20.66
CA PRO A 330 15.14 -8.94 20.27
C PRO A 330 16.48 -9.00 19.53
N ASN A 331 16.76 -8.04 18.67
CA ASN A 331 17.96 -8.03 17.83
C ASN A 331 18.50 -6.61 17.68
N VAL A 332 19.80 -6.43 17.96
CA VAL A 332 20.55 -5.22 17.69
C VAL A 332 21.79 -5.57 16.90
N LYS A 333 21.96 -4.96 15.73
CA LYS A 333 23.13 -5.13 14.87
C LYS A 333 23.92 -3.83 14.79
N ILE A 334 25.18 -3.88 15.19
CA ILE A 334 26.13 -2.78 15.13
C ILE A 334 27.07 -3.02 13.96
N SER A 335 27.01 -2.14 12.96
CA SER A 335 27.65 -2.32 11.66
C SER A 335 28.84 -1.39 11.45
N LYS A 336 29.40 -1.44 10.23
CA LYS A 336 30.52 -0.59 9.79
C LYS A 336 30.24 0.90 9.98
N GLY A 337 31.29 1.65 10.27
CA GLY A 337 31.22 3.11 10.46
C GLY A 337 31.00 3.54 11.92
N VAL A 338 30.56 2.64 12.79
CA VAL A 338 30.34 2.93 14.21
C VAL A 338 31.66 2.86 14.98
N THR A 339 31.93 3.90 15.77
CA THR A 339 33.06 3.97 16.71
C THR A 339 32.59 4.18 18.16
N TYR A 340 31.35 4.62 18.36
CA TYR A 340 30.79 4.90 19.68
C TYR A 340 29.29 4.62 19.71
N ILE A 341 28.80 3.97 20.78
CA ILE A 341 27.38 3.85 21.10
C ILE A 341 27.17 4.03 22.61
N ASP A 342 26.15 4.78 23.00
CA ASP A 342 25.56 4.70 24.35
C ASP A 342 24.31 3.82 24.27
N LEU A 343 24.31 2.66 24.93
CA LEU A 343 23.28 1.64 24.80
C LEU A 343 22.65 1.33 26.15
N ASN A 344 21.45 1.87 26.38
CA ASN A 344 20.67 1.66 27.59
C ASN A 344 19.42 0.83 27.27
N ALA A 345 19.51 -0.50 27.36
CA ALA A 345 18.42 -1.40 26.99
C ALA A 345 18.60 -2.83 27.53
N THR A 346 17.50 -3.58 27.62
CA THR A 346 17.54 -5.05 27.72
C THR A 346 17.47 -5.66 26.31
N ILE A 347 18.46 -6.48 25.95
CA ILE A 347 18.64 -6.96 24.57
C ILE A 347 18.87 -8.46 24.55
N LYS A 348 18.15 -9.20 23.68
CA LYS A 348 18.36 -10.64 23.53
C LYS A 348 19.60 -10.97 22.70
N ASN A 349 19.78 -10.30 21.56
CA ASN A 349 20.90 -10.58 20.66
C ASN A 349 21.55 -9.29 20.20
N VAL A 350 22.83 -9.14 20.47
CA VAL A 350 23.70 -8.08 19.94
C VAL A 350 24.70 -8.71 18.99
N VAL A 351 24.82 -8.19 17.77
CA VAL A 351 25.84 -8.61 16.79
C VAL A 351 26.71 -7.42 16.42
N ILE A 352 28.03 -7.55 16.59
CA ILE A 352 29.02 -6.49 16.37
C ILE A 352 29.89 -6.84 15.17
N GLU A 353 29.70 -6.11 14.08
CA GLU A 353 30.39 -6.26 12.78
C GLU A 353 31.12 -4.97 12.34
N SER A 354 31.49 -4.10 13.29
CA SER A 354 32.17 -2.84 12.95
C SER A 354 33.54 -3.09 12.30
N ASN A 355 33.95 -2.19 11.41
CA ASN A 355 35.29 -2.17 10.81
C ASN A 355 36.24 -1.19 11.52
N ASN A 356 35.80 -0.55 12.60
CA ASN A 356 36.58 0.33 13.46
C ASN A 356 36.68 -0.25 14.86
N ASP A 357 37.64 0.26 15.64
CA ASP A 357 37.54 0.10 17.09
C ASP A 357 36.28 0.82 17.57
N ILE A 358 35.55 0.19 18.49
CA ILE A 358 34.24 0.67 18.95
C ILE A 358 34.19 0.69 20.47
N GLN A 359 33.66 1.78 21.02
CA GLN A 359 33.30 1.88 22.42
C GLN A 359 31.78 1.77 22.59
N ILE A 360 31.34 0.90 23.49
CA ILE A 360 29.95 0.69 23.87
C ILE A 360 29.82 1.05 25.36
N THR A 361 29.02 2.05 25.65
CA THR A 361 28.73 2.55 27.01
C THR A 361 27.25 2.38 27.35
N GLY A 362 26.81 2.85 28.52
CA GLY A 362 25.42 2.76 28.96
C GLY A 362 25.20 1.68 30.02
N SER A 363 23.97 1.19 30.11
CA SER A 363 23.55 0.20 31.09
C SER A 363 22.50 -0.77 30.53
N GLY A 364 22.69 -2.07 30.72
CA GLY A 364 21.77 -3.03 30.15
C GLY A 364 22.05 -4.48 30.52
N ASP A 365 21.07 -5.32 30.21
CA ASP A 365 21.19 -6.78 30.27
C ASP A 365 21.15 -7.33 28.84
N PHE A 366 22.23 -8.02 28.46
CA PHE A 366 22.42 -8.55 27.12
C PHE A 366 22.44 -10.08 27.19
N GLU A 367 21.45 -10.77 26.64
CA GLU A 367 21.40 -12.23 26.72
C GLU A 367 22.52 -12.88 25.91
N ASN A 368 22.70 -12.45 24.66
CA ASN A 368 23.74 -12.93 23.75
C ASN A 368 24.44 -11.75 23.06
N VAL A 369 25.77 -11.70 23.13
CA VAL A 369 26.62 -10.74 22.43
C VAL A 369 27.58 -11.50 21.54
N THR A 370 27.50 -11.29 20.23
CA THR A 370 28.41 -11.89 19.25
C THR A 370 29.35 -10.82 18.69
N VAL A 371 30.64 -11.06 18.81
CA VAL A 371 31.71 -10.19 18.28
C VAL A 371 32.34 -10.85 17.06
N SER A 372 32.01 -10.31 15.88
CA SER A 372 32.45 -10.83 14.57
C SER A 372 33.47 -9.92 13.88
N THR A 373 34.03 -8.94 14.59
CA THR A 373 35.03 -8.00 14.06
C THR A 373 36.47 -8.40 14.41
N ASN A 374 37.44 -7.93 13.61
CA ASN A 374 38.87 -8.03 13.91
C ASN A 374 39.41 -6.79 14.64
N LYS A 375 38.53 -5.92 15.13
CA LYS A 375 38.82 -4.69 15.85
C LYS A 375 38.64 -4.85 17.34
N THR A 376 39.02 -3.81 18.08
CA THR A 376 38.80 -3.74 19.52
C THR A 376 37.36 -3.31 19.80
N VAL A 377 36.68 -4.05 20.68
CA VAL A 377 35.38 -3.67 21.23
C VAL A 377 35.59 -3.34 22.70
N ASP A 378 35.59 -2.05 23.05
CA ASP A 378 35.54 -1.60 24.43
C ASP A 378 34.08 -1.62 24.92
N PHE A 379 33.73 -2.63 25.70
CA PHE A 379 32.41 -2.81 26.28
C PHE A 379 32.39 -2.27 27.72
N SER A 380 32.42 -0.94 27.83
CA SER A 380 32.42 -0.17 29.08
C SER A 380 31.02 0.03 29.71
N ALA A 381 29.99 -0.66 29.22
CA ALA A 381 28.64 -0.61 29.77
C ALA A 381 28.54 -1.28 31.16
N LYS A 382 27.47 -0.97 31.89
CA LYS A 382 27.10 -1.60 33.17
C LYS A 382 26.06 -2.69 32.96
N GLY A 383 26.02 -3.69 33.84
CA GLY A 383 24.96 -4.70 33.88
C GLY A 383 25.47 -6.12 33.64
N SER A 384 24.84 -6.87 32.75
CA SER A 384 25.18 -8.27 32.52
C SER A 384 25.18 -8.69 31.05
N ILE A 385 26.09 -9.61 30.72
CA ILE A 385 26.08 -10.40 29.47
C ILE A 385 25.85 -11.86 29.85
N GLY A 386 24.84 -12.50 29.28
CA GLY A 386 24.63 -13.94 29.42
C GLY A 386 25.74 -14.71 28.70
N ASN A 387 25.79 -14.60 27.38
CA ASN A 387 26.76 -15.28 26.53
C ASN A 387 27.54 -14.28 25.67
N LEU A 388 28.86 -14.19 25.90
CA LEU A 388 29.78 -13.47 25.04
C LEU A 388 30.44 -14.46 24.06
N ASN A 389 30.07 -14.37 22.78
CA ASN A 389 30.59 -15.21 21.71
C ASN A 389 31.61 -14.43 20.87
N MET A 390 32.86 -14.87 20.90
CA MET A 390 33.94 -14.34 20.10
C MET A 390 34.09 -15.19 18.84
N GLU A 391 33.62 -14.71 17.68
CA GLU A 391 33.71 -15.46 16.42
C GLU A 391 35.03 -15.23 15.69
N ASN A 392 35.61 -14.04 15.84
CA ASN A 392 36.85 -13.66 15.18
C ASN A 392 38.06 -13.98 16.08
N GLY A 393 39.04 -14.73 15.56
CA GLY A 393 40.28 -15.07 16.27
C GLY A 393 41.28 -13.92 16.44
N THR A 394 41.02 -12.74 15.88
CA THR A 394 41.96 -11.61 15.84
C THR A 394 41.42 -10.32 16.46
N GLY A 395 40.11 -10.23 16.70
CA GLY A 395 39.52 -9.11 17.46
C GLY A 395 39.70 -9.31 18.96
N THR A 396 39.57 -8.21 19.70
CA THR A 396 39.66 -8.23 21.17
C THR A 396 38.48 -7.48 21.78
N VAL A 397 38.10 -7.86 22.99
CA VAL A 397 37.11 -7.17 23.82
C VAL A 397 37.79 -6.66 25.09
N GLU A 398 37.46 -5.44 25.49
CA GLU A 398 37.73 -4.92 26.82
C GLU A 398 36.40 -4.86 27.58
N LEU A 399 36.36 -5.35 28.82
CA LEU A 399 35.13 -5.40 29.60
C LEU A 399 35.14 -4.38 30.73
N GLY A 400 34.04 -3.62 30.87
CA GLY A 400 33.87 -2.65 31.95
C GLY A 400 33.83 -3.30 33.33
N ASN A 401 34.29 -2.57 34.34
CA ASN A 401 34.35 -3.07 35.72
C ASN A 401 32.98 -3.31 36.38
N GLU A 402 31.90 -2.77 35.82
CA GLU A 402 30.53 -2.93 36.33
C GLU A 402 29.71 -3.90 35.47
N LEU A 403 30.36 -4.65 34.59
CA LEU A 403 29.77 -5.65 33.71
C LEU A 403 30.10 -7.06 34.21
N ASN A 404 29.08 -7.92 34.31
CA ASN A 404 29.25 -9.33 34.61
C ASN A 404 28.99 -10.15 33.35
N VAL A 405 29.82 -11.13 33.03
CA VAL A 405 29.64 -12.05 31.91
C VAL A 405 29.44 -13.45 32.48
N SER A 406 28.40 -14.16 32.06
CA SER A 406 28.13 -15.50 32.60
C SER A 406 28.89 -16.60 31.85
N ASN A 407 28.99 -16.48 30.53
CA ASN A 407 29.70 -17.44 29.69
C ASN A 407 30.49 -16.72 28.60
N VAL A 408 31.71 -17.18 28.34
CA VAL A 408 32.53 -16.74 27.20
C VAL A 408 32.81 -17.93 26.28
N THR A 409 32.44 -17.78 25.01
CA THR A 409 32.79 -18.73 23.94
C THR A 409 33.97 -18.15 23.14
N LEU A 410 35.05 -18.91 23.07
CA LEU A 410 36.31 -18.50 22.45
C LEU A 410 36.45 -19.04 21.02
N PRO A 411 37.18 -18.35 20.13
CA PRO A 411 37.55 -18.91 18.84
C PRO A 411 38.42 -20.17 19.01
N PRO A 412 38.40 -21.12 18.05
CA PRO A 412 39.21 -22.34 18.15
C PRO A 412 40.69 -22.06 18.37
N GLY A 413 41.27 -22.68 19.41
CA GLY A 413 42.70 -22.58 19.73
C GLY A 413 43.12 -21.30 20.46
N LYS A 414 42.17 -20.44 20.84
CA LYS A 414 42.44 -19.21 21.60
C LYS A 414 42.22 -19.38 23.09
N MET A 415 43.03 -18.69 23.88
CA MET A 415 42.85 -18.51 25.32
C MET A 415 42.08 -17.21 25.61
N ALA A 416 41.42 -17.15 26.78
CA ALA A 416 40.63 -15.98 27.17
C ALA A 416 41.45 -14.68 27.21
N ASN A 417 42.69 -14.73 27.73
CA ASN A 417 43.59 -13.58 27.78
C ASN A 417 44.17 -13.15 26.41
N GLU A 418 43.92 -13.91 25.34
CA GLU A 418 44.23 -13.48 23.97
C GLU A 418 43.10 -12.68 23.31
N VAL A 419 41.86 -12.82 23.81
CA VAL A 419 40.67 -12.17 23.24
C VAL A 419 40.02 -11.15 24.18
N ILE A 420 40.24 -11.26 25.48
CA ILE A 420 39.84 -10.26 26.49
C ILE A 420 41.10 -9.49 26.90
N SER A 421 41.23 -8.24 26.47
CA SER A 421 42.45 -7.44 26.63
C SER A 421 42.78 -7.15 28.09
N ASN A 422 41.76 -6.94 28.93
CA ASN A 422 41.88 -6.67 30.36
C ASN A 422 41.56 -7.89 31.24
N PHE A 423 41.80 -9.11 30.73
CA PHE A 423 41.42 -10.38 31.39
C PHE A 423 41.80 -10.45 32.88
N GLU A 424 43.02 -10.06 33.26
CA GLU A 424 43.46 -10.16 34.66
C GLU A 424 42.64 -9.30 35.63
N GLU A 425 42.06 -8.20 35.13
CA GLU A 425 41.24 -7.26 35.93
C GLU A 425 39.80 -7.74 36.07
N VAL A 426 39.28 -8.47 35.07
CA VAL A 426 37.87 -8.86 34.97
C VAL A 426 37.62 -10.36 35.16
N LYS A 427 38.67 -11.18 35.33
CA LYS A 427 38.56 -12.65 35.44
C LYS A 427 37.62 -13.18 36.54
N GLU A 428 37.33 -12.38 37.57
CA GLU A 428 36.38 -12.75 38.64
C GLU A 428 34.91 -12.48 38.27
N LYS A 429 34.68 -11.81 37.13
CA LYS A 429 33.37 -11.38 36.63
C LYS A 429 32.97 -12.10 35.33
N ILE A 430 33.74 -13.08 34.89
CA ILE A 430 33.57 -13.82 33.62
C ILE A 430 33.52 -15.33 33.84
#